data_AF-A0A0K9PZ39-F1
#
_entry.id   AF-A0A0K9PZ39-F1
#
_cell.length_a   1.000
_cell.length_b   1.000
_cell.length_c   1.000
_cell.angle_alpha   90.00
_cell.angle_beta   90.00
_cell.angle_gamma   90.00
#
_symmetry.space_group_name_H-M   'P 1'
#
loop_
_entity.id
_entity.type
_entity.pdbx_description
1 polymer ?
#
loop_
_entity_poly.entity_id
_entity_poly.type
_entity_poly.pdbx_seq_one_letter_code
_entity_poly.pdbx_strand_id
1 'polypeptide(L)'
;MPGADYQLTKLLDLSPSVKRFMSYQLGCCAGATILRLAKDIVENNKHARVLVVCAEINLINFRGPSEAHVMSSSLVLSSPMVPIVSTSQTILPESEGAIGGHIGEAGLSLHLLNTIPAIIVNNIENSLVEAFHPLGISDWNSLFWIAHPGGPAILNNIQKKLGLNEDKLRATREILKEYGNMLGVCVLFIMDEMRRKSAEQRKKTTGEGLDWGVLFGFGPGLTVETIVLHSIPIDHPIIDD
;
A
#
# COMPACT_ATOMS: atom_id res chain seq x y z
N MET A 1 5.28 22.72 16.66
CA MET A 1 5.85 23.20 15.38
C MET A 1 4.91 22.82 14.24
N PRO A 2 4.90 23.54 13.09
CA PRO A 2 4.16 23.10 11.90
C PRO A 2 4.70 21.76 11.38
N GLY A 3 3.80 20.92 10.85
CA GLY A 3 4.11 19.60 10.33
C GLY A 3 4.72 19.60 8.92
N ALA A 4 5.02 18.42 8.40
CA ALA A 4 5.58 18.20 7.08
C ALA A 4 4.60 18.64 5.97
N ASP A 5 3.31 18.50 6.19
CA ASP A 5 2.24 18.99 5.32
C ASP A 5 2.30 20.51 5.10
N TYR A 6 2.61 21.28 6.16
CA TYR A 6 2.83 22.72 6.05
C TYR A 6 4.08 23.05 5.23
N GLN A 7 5.20 22.35 5.50
CA GLN A 7 6.45 22.57 4.77
C GLN A 7 6.29 22.24 3.29
N LEU A 8 5.64 21.11 2.98
CA LEU A 8 5.34 20.71 1.61
C LEU A 8 4.44 21.71 0.90
N THR A 9 3.41 22.22 1.59
CA THR A 9 2.50 23.25 1.04
C THR A 9 3.28 24.49 0.61
N LYS A 10 4.26 24.92 1.41
CA LYS A 10 5.15 26.04 1.07
C LYS A 10 6.10 25.70 -0.08
N LEU A 11 6.71 24.52 -0.07
CA LEU A 11 7.68 24.09 -1.09
C LEU A 11 7.07 23.94 -2.48
N LEU A 12 5.82 23.48 -2.55
CA LEU A 12 5.08 23.30 -3.81
C LEU A 12 4.26 24.53 -4.21
N ASP A 13 4.36 25.63 -3.46
CA ASP A 13 3.57 26.86 -3.65
C ASP A 13 2.06 26.58 -3.79
N LEU A 14 1.54 25.67 -2.97
CA LEU A 14 0.11 25.36 -2.97
C LEU A 14 -0.68 26.52 -2.37
N SER A 15 -1.95 26.62 -2.77
CA SER A 15 -2.87 27.63 -2.22
C SER A 15 -2.82 27.66 -0.69
N PRO A 16 -2.71 28.84 -0.04
CA PRO A 16 -2.78 28.96 1.42
C PRO A 16 -4.08 28.43 2.03
N SER A 17 -5.14 28.32 1.22
CA SER A 17 -6.44 27.77 1.62
C SER A 17 -6.55 26.25 1.45
N VAL A 18 -5.48 25.55 1.05
CA VAL A 18 -5.48 24.09 0.90
C VAL A 18 -5.82 23.43 2.24
N LYS A 19 -6.81 22.53 2.21
CA LYS A 19 -7.17 21.70 3.37
C LYS A 19 -6.12 20.61 3.53
N ARG A 20 -5.46 20.58 4.68
CA ARG A 20 -4.35 19.65 4.95
C ARG A 20 -4.76 18.64 6.01
N PHE A 21 -4.30 17.41 5.84
CA PHE A 21 -4.39 16.36 6.83
C PHE A 21 -3.01 15.70 6.92
N MET A 22 -2.42 15.69 8.12
CA MET A 22 -1.10 15.10 8.34
C MET A 22 -1.25 13.91 9.27
N SER A 23 -0.71 12.76 8.85
CA SER A 23 -0.67 11.56 9.66
C SER A 23 0.77 11.11 9.85
N TYR A 24 1.18 11.00 11.11
CA TYR A 24 2.51 10.56 11.50
C TYR A 24 2.45 9.16 12.11
N GLN A 25 3.48 8.35 11.87
CA GLN A 25 3.73 7.10 12.60
C GLN A 25 2.66 6.00 12.45
N LEU A 26 1.95 5.97 11.32
CA LEU A 26 1.04 4.85 11.00
C LEU A 26 1.78 3.56 10.63
N GLY A 27 3.06 3.64 10.29
CA GLY A 27 3.87 2.50 9.87
C GLY A 27 3.43 1.93 8.52
N CYS A 28 3.63 0.63 8.34
CA CYS A 28 3.54 -0.02 7.04
C CYS A 28 2.14 -0.04 6.38
N CYS A 29 1.06 0.20 7.11
CA CYS A 29 -0.29 0.32 6.52
C CYS A 29 -0.59 1.75 6.01
N ALA A 30 0.28 2.73 6.26
CA ALA A 30 0.01 4.14 6.01
C ALA A 30 -0.48 4.39 4.58
N GLY A 31 0.20 3.88 3.56
CA GLY A 31 -0.15 4.12 2.15
C GLY A 31 -1.61 3.78 1.83
N ALA A 32 -2.10 2.65 2.33
CA ALA A 32 -3.50 2.26 2.18
C ALA A 32 -4.43 3.15 3.01
N THR A 33 -4.08 3.44 4.27
CA THR A 33 -4.85 4.37 5.11
C THR A 33 -5.06 5.72 4.46
N ILE A 34 -4.02 6.31 3.85
CA ILE A 34 -4.17 7.62 3.20
C ILE A 34 -5.04 7.51 1.95
N LEU A 35 -4.93 6.45 1.14
CA LEU A 35 -5.80 6.26 -0.02
C LEU A 35 -7.28 6.16 0.39
N ARG A 36 -7.57 5.49 1.51
CA ARG A 36 -8.91 5.45 2.09
C ARG A 36 -9.41 6.84 2.50
N LEU A 37 -8.60 7.62 3.20
CA LEU A 37 -8.97 9.00 3.55
C LEU A 37 -9.15 9.90 2.31
N ALA A 38 -8.30 9.73 1.30
CA ALA A 38 -8.39 10.48 0.06
C ALA A 38 -9.69 10.18 -0.70
N LYS A 39 -10.14 8.92 -0.71
CA LYS A 39 -11.44 8.52 -1.29
C LYS A 39 -12.57 9.33 -0.66
N ASP A 40 -12.70 9.32 0.67
CA ASP A 40 -13.78 10.02 1.38
C ASP A 40 -13.76 11.52 1.08
N ILE A 41 -12.57 12.13 1.04
CA ILE A 41 -12.43 13.57 0.73
C ILE A 41 -12.88 13.88 -0.70
N VAL A 42 -12.44 13.09 -1.68
CA VAL A 42 -12.78 13.31 -3.09
C VAL A 42 -14.27 13.10 -3.34
N GLU A 43 -14.87 12.03 -2.78
CA GLU A 43 -16.27 11.69 -3.00
C GLU A 43 -17.23 12.65 -2.30
N ASN A 44 -16.83 13.17 -1.13
CA ASN A 44 -17.69 14.06 -0.35
C ASN A 44 -17.50 15.56 -0.67
N ASN A 45 -16.57 15.92 -1.56
CA ASN A 45 -16.32 17.32 -1.93
C ASN A 45 -16.32 17.49 -3.44
N LYS A 46 -17.36 18.14 -3.98
CA LYS A 46 -17.51 18.38 -5.43
C LYS A 46 -16.27 19.06 -6.01
N HIS A 47 -15.74 18.51 -7.10
CA HIS A 47 -14.53 18.99 -7.80
C HIS A 47 -13.23 18.94 -7.00
N ALA A 48 -13.20 18.30 -5.81
CA ALA A 48 -11.97 18.17 -5.06
C ALA A 48 -10.90 17.40 -5.86
N ARG A 49 -9.65 17.81 -5.62
CA ARG A 49 -8.44 17.09 -6.04
C ARG A 49 -7.58 16.96 -4.80
N VAL A 50 -7.14 15.74 -4.51
CA VAL A 50 -6.34 15.44 -3.32
C VAL A 50 -4.95 15.05 -3.78
N LEU A 51 -3.94 15.78 -3.30
CA LEU A 51 -2.55 15.40 -3.44
C LEU A 51 -2.19 14.43 -2.30
N VAL A 52 -1.78 13.22 -2.67
CA VAL A 52 -1.38 12.17 -1.74
C VAL A 52 0.14 12.10 -1.67
N VAL A 53 0.69 12.29 -0.48
CA VAL A 53 2.13 12.21 -0.24
C VAL A 53 2.41 11.26 0.92
N CYS A 54 3.24 10.25 0.64
CA CYS A 54 3.83 9.40 1.66
C CYS A 54 5.36 9.57 1.56
N ALA A 55 5.98 9.86 2.70
CA ALA A 55 7.40 10.15 2.81
C ALA A 55 7.96 9.35 3.98
N GLU A 56 8.92 8.46 3.72
CA GLU A 56 9.47 7.57 4.73
C GLU A 56 10.99 7.73 4.77
N ILE A 57 11.47 8.35 5.84
CA ILE A 57 12.89 8.57 6.10
C ILE A 57 13.29 7.73 7.31
N ASN A 58 14.12 6.72 7.08
CA ASN A 58 14.51 5.76 8.11
C ASN A 58 15.61 6.25 9.07
N LEU A 59 15.96 7.54 9.04
CA LEU A 59 16.94 8.14 9.96
C LEU A 59 16.57 7.94 11.43
N ILE A 60 15.27 8.01 11.75
CA ILE A 60 14.78 7.83 13.13
C ILE A 60 14.95 6.38 13.62
N ASN A 61 15.05 5.41 12.70
CA ASN A 61 15.24 4.00 13.01
C ASN A 61 16.71 3.58 12.96
N PHE A 62 17.61 4.46 12.50
CA PHE A 62 19.00 4.14 12.26
C PHE A 62 19.77 3.97 13.58
N ARG A 63 20.26 2.76 13.84
CA ARG A 63 21.08 2.45 15.02
C ARG A 63 22.05 1.31 14.71
N GLY A 64 22.96 1.05 15.63
CA GLY A 64 23.96 -0.02 15.49
C GLY A 64 23.32 -1.39 15.20
N PRO A 65 24.08 -2.31 14.57
CA PRO A 65 23.55 -3.59 14.14
C PRO A 65 22.99 -4.40 15.32
N SER A 66 21.83 -5.01 15.08
CA SER A 66 21.21 -6.06 15.90
C SER A 66 20.48 -7.00 14.94
N GLU A 67 20.11 -8.20 15.38
CA GLU A 67 19.49 -9.24 14.53
C GLU A 67 18.19 -8.80 13.81
N ALA A 68 17.61 -7.65 14.17
CA ALA A 68 16.30 -7.18 13.69
C ALA A 68 16.34 -6.00 12.68
N HIS A 69 17.50 -5.56 12.18
CA HIS A 69 17.57 -4.37 11.30
C HIS A 69 17.41 -4.67 9.80
N VAL A 70 16.39 -4.07 9.19
CA VAL A 70 16.24 -3.90 7.73
C VAL A 70 15.92 -2.43 7.45
N MET A 71 16.55 -1.82 6.44
CA MET A 71 16.40 -0.38 6.14
C MET A 71 16.21 -0.08 4.65
N SER A 72 15.34 0.88 4.34
CA SER A 72 15.26 1.57 3.05
C SER A 72 14.59 2.95 3.16
N SER A 73 15.11 3.99 2.53
CA SER A 73 14.50 5.35 2.55
C SER A 73 13.83 5.67 1.23
N SER A 74 12.61 6.25 1.25
CA SER A 74 11.91 6.63 0.02
C SER A 74 10.93 7.78 0.19
N LEU A 75 10.66 8.49 -0.91
CA LEU A 75 9.66 9.55 -1.00
C LEU A 75 8.85 9.34 -2.26
N VAL A 76 7.51 9.37 -2.16
CA VAL A 76 6.62 9.33 -3.33
C VAL A 76 5.62 10.46 -3.26
N LEU A 77 5.53 11.19 -4.37
CA LEU A 77 4.41 12.04 -4.72
C LEU A 77 3.57 11.25 -5.72
N SER A 78 2.35 10.87 -5.36
CA SER A 78 1.46 10.13 -6.27
C SER A 78 0.12 10.84 -6.41
N SER A 79 -0.39 10.84 -7.64
CA SER A 79 -1.80 11.10 -7.94
C SER A 79 -2.39 9.76 -8.36
N PRO A 80 -3.15 9.05 -7.50
CA PRO A 80 -3.64 7.72 -7.84
C PRO A 80 -4.53 7.79 -9.09
N MET A 81 -4.10 7.14 -10.16
CA MET A 81 -4.83 7.02 -11.44
C MET A 81 -5.70 5.76 -11.50
N VAL A 82 -5.93 5.07 -10.38
CA VAL A 82 -6.76 3.86 -10.34
C VAL A 82 -7.99 4.12 -9.47
N PRO A 83 -9.22 3.99 -10.00
CA PRO A 83 -10.45 4.12 -9.23
C PRO A 83 -10.47 3.25 -7.98
N ILE A 84 -10.71 3.89 -6.83
CA ILE A 84 -10.90 3.22 -5.54
C ILE A 84 -12.40 2.93 -5.35
N VAL A 85 -12.77 1.67 -5.33
CA VAL A 85 -14.19 1.26 -5.26
C VAL A 85 -14.67 1.18 -3.82
N SER A 86 -13.96 0.44 -2.97
CA SER A 86 -14.27 0.30 -1.54
C SER A 86 -13.00 0.18 -0.71
N THR A 87 -13.13 0.45 0.58
CA THR A 87 -12.01 0.46 1.52
C THR A 87 -12.49 -0.09 2.86
N SER A 88 -11.74 -1.00 3.47
CA SER A 88 -12.00 -1.51 4.81
C SER A 88 -10.71 -1.58 5.63
N GLN A 89 -10.86 -1.52 6.94
CA GLN A 89 -9.78 -1.66 7.90
C GLN A 89 -10.21 -2.65 8.97
N THR A 90 -9.31 -3.56 9.35
CA THR A 90 -9.55 -4.49 10.45
C THR A 90 -8.29 -4.67 11.30
N ILE A 91 -8.49 -4.97 12.57
CA ILE A 91 -7.43 -5.38 13.49
C ILE A 91 -7.53 -6.89 13.60
N LEU A 92 -6.43 -7.59 13.34
CA LEU A 92 -6.44 -9.05 13.37
C LEU A 92 -6.54 -9.55 14.82
N PRO A 93 -7.29 -10.64 15.07
CA PRO A 93 -7.38 -11.22 16.40
C PRO A 93 -6.01 -11.74 16.85
N GLU A 94 -5.78 -11.75 18.18
CA GLU A 94 -4.57 -12.30 18.82
C GLU A 94 -3.25 -11.73 18.26
N SER A 95 -3.27 -10.45 17.89
CA SER A 95 -2.14 -9.80 17.21
C SER A 95 -1.50 -8.65 17.99
N GLU A 96 -1.93 -8.45 19.24
CA GLU A 96 -1.38 -7.45 20.18
C GLU A 96 0.15 -7.57 20.26
N GLY A 97 0.86 -6.46 20.05
CA GLY A 97 2.32 -6.44 20.12
C GLY A 97 3.05 -7.19 19.00
N ALA A 98 2.34 -7.74 18.01
CA ALA A 98 2.96 -8.43 16.87
C ALA A 98 3.88 -7.49 16.08
N ILE A 99 3.46 -6.25 15.90
CA ILE A 99 4.26 -5.15 15.35
C ILE A 99 4.09 -3.98 16.30
N GLY A 100 5.18 -3.49 16.86
CA GLY A 100 5.14 -2.25 17.62
C GLY A 100 6.40 -1.40 17.49
N GLY A 101 6.23 -0.15 17.87
CA GLY A 101 7.24 0.89 17.79
C GLY A 101 7.22 1.73 19.05
N HIS A 102 8.39 2.07 19.58
CA HIS A 102 8.54 2.98 20.70
C HIS A 102 9.53 4.09 20.33
N ILE A 103 9.06 5.33 20.41
CA ILE A 103 9.90 6.51 20.21
C ILE A 103 10.47 6.94 21.56
N GLY A 104 11.79 6.94 21.65
CA GLY A 104 12.54 7.46 22.78
C GLY A 104 13.68 8.37 22.33
N GLU A 105 14.56 8.71 23.27
CA GLU A 105 15.72 9.58 23.02
C GLU A 105 16.68 9.01 21.97
N ALA A 106 16.75 7.68 21.88
CA ALA A 106 17.55 6.96 20.89
C ALA A 106 16.86 6.79 19.53
N GLY A 107 15.74 7.48 19.28
CA GLY A 107 14.94 7.35 18.07
C GLY A 107 13.79 6.33 18.20
N LEU A 108 13.36 5.79 17.08
CA LEU A 108 12.29 4.81 16.98
C LEU A 108 12.86 3.39 17.05
N SER A 109 12.45 2.67 18.08
CA SER A 109 12.76 1.27 18.27
C SER A 109 11.57 0.42 17.81
N LEU A 110 11.81 -0.46 16.84
CA LEU A 110 10.83 -1.40 16.31
C LEU A 110 11.01 -2.78 16.95
N HIS A 111 9.90 -3.44 17.24
CA HIS A 111 9.84 -4.86 17.61
C HIS A 111 8.84 -5.58 16.71
N LEU A 112 9.25 -6.73 16.19
CA LEU A 112 8.49 -7.55 15.26
C LEU A 112 8.48 -8.98 15.76
N LEU A 113 7.30 -9.57 15.94
CA LEU A 113 7.18 -10.98 16.26
C LEU A 113 7.29 -11.83 14.99
N ASN A 114 7.97 -12.98 15.08
CA ASN A 114 8.09 -13.92 13.97
C ASN A 114 6.74 -14.56 13.56
N THR A 115 5.69 -14.35 14.37
CA THR A 115 4.32 -14.84 14.13
C THR A 115 3.54 -13.99 13.12
N ILE A 116 3.99 -12.78 12.78
CA ILE A 116 3.27 -11.86 11.86
C ILE A 116 2.83 -12.56 10.56
N PRO A 117 3.68 -13.30 9.83
CA PRO A 117 3.25 -13.94 8.58
C PRO A 117 2.11 -14.93 8.79
N ALA A 118 2.11 -15.69 9.89
CA ALA A 118 1.05 -16.64 10.21
C ALA A 118 -0.26 -15.93 10.54
N ILE A 119 -0.20 -14.85 11.33
CA ILE A 119 -1.39 -14.05 11.69
C ILE A 119 -2.05 -13.45 10.44
N ILE A 120 -1.27 -12.86 9.52
CA ILE A 120 -1.80 -12.32 8.26
C ILE A 120 -2.51 -13.41 7.46
N VAL A 121 -1.84 -14.54 7.27
CA VAL A 121 -2.30 -15.61 6.36
C VAL A 121 -3.54 -16.32 6.88
N ASN A 122 -3.71 -16.41 8.20
CA ASN A 122 -4.90 -16.98 8.82
C ASN A 122 -6.14 -16.09 8.66
N ASN A 123 -5.98 -14.81 8.35
CA ASN A 123 -7.07 -13.84 8.33
C ASN A 123 -7.30 -13.15 6.97
N ILE A 124 -6.32 -13.16 6.06
CA ILE A 124 -6.38 -12.40 4.80
C ILE A 124 -7.57 -12.79 3.91
N GLU A 125 -7.96 -14.06 3.91
CA GLU A 125 -9.10 -14.55 3.13
C GLU A 125 -10.43 -13.96 3.61
N ASN A 126 -10.59 -13.72 4.92
CA ASN A 126 -11.77 -13.07 5.46
C ASN A 126 -11.91 -11.64 4.93
N SER A 127 -10.80 -10.90 4.88
CA SER A 127 -10.79 -9.54 4.30
C SER A 127 -11.10 -9.54 2.80
N LEU A 128 -10.65 -10.55 2.05
CA LEU A 128 -11.02 -10.72 0.64
C LEU A 128 -12.52 -11.00 0.49
N VAL A 129 -13.04 -11.97 1.25
CA VAL A 129 -14.46 -12.34 1.19
C VAL A 129 -15.33 -11.14 1.53
N GLU A 130 -15.02 -10.40 2.61
CA GLU A 130 -15.76 -9.20 2.99
C GLU A 130 -15.74 -8.13 1.89
N ALA A 131 -14.58 -7.90 1.26
CA ALA A 131 -14.41 -6.88 0.24
C ALA A 131 -15.05 -7.23 -1.11
N PHE A 132 -15.01 -8.51 -1.51
CA PHE A 132 -15.36 -8.96 -2.86
C PHE A 132 -16.68 -9.74 -2.96
N HIS A 133 -17.25 -10.20 -1.84
CA HIS A 133 -18.58 -10.82 -1.82
C HIS A 133 -19.66 -9.90 -2.42
N PRO A 134 -19.73 -8.58 -2.13
CA PRO A 134 -20.70 -7.68 -2.76
C PRO A 134 -20.53 -7.54 -4.28
N LEU A 135 -19.34 -7.88 -4.81
CA LEU A 135 -19.01 -7.83 -6.23
C LEU A 135 -19.17 -9.19 -6.93
N GLY A 136 -19.50 -10.25 -6.19
CA GLY A 136 -19.63 -11.60 -6.71
C GLY A 136 -18.31 -12.23 -7.17
N ILE A 137 -17.16 -11.73 -6.70
CA ILE A 137 -15.84 -12.23 -7.07
C ILE A 137 -15.32 -13.16 -5.97
N SER A 138 -14.98 -14.40 -6.36
CA SER A 138 -14.42 -15.42 -5.47
C SER A 138 -13.15 -16.08 -6.01
N ASP A 139 -12.78 -15.82 -7.27
CA ASP A 139 -11.51 -16.26 -7.84
C ASP A 139 -10.43 -15.19 -7.61
N TRP A 140 -9.56 -15.44 -6.63
CA TRP A 140 -8.46 -14.56 -6.26
C TRP A 140 -7.40 -14.39 -7.37
N ASN A 141 -7.33 -15.30 -8.34
CA ASN A 141 -6.44 -15.17 -9.50
C ASN A 141 -6.98 -14.23 -10.58
N SER A 142 -8.30 -13.96 -10.58
CA SER A 142 -8.93 -12.97 -11.46
C SER A 142 -8.63 -11.52 -11.08
N LEU A 143 -8.08 -11.28 -9.88
CA LEU A 143 -7.76 -9.95 -9.34
C LEU A 143 -6.31 -9.57 -9.63
N PHE A 144 -5.97 -8.32 -9.97
CA PHE A 144 -4.58 -7.84 -9.84
C PHE A 144 -4.24 -7.54 -8.37
N TRP A 145 -2.96 -7.67 -7.98
CA TRP A 145 -2.55 -7.66 -6.57
C TRP A 145 -1.48 -6.62 -6.25
N ILE A 146 -1.77 -5.80 -5.22
CA ILE A 146 -0.83 -4.87 -4.61
C ILE A 146 -0.75 -5.19 -3.12
N ALA A 147 0.24 -5.96 -2.69
CA ALA A 147 0.39 -6.31 -1.27
C ALA A 147 1.58 -5.57 -0.67
N HIS A 148 1.43 -4.95 0.51
CA HIS A 148 2.57 -4.37 1.20
C HIS A 148 3.67 -5.44 1.42
N PRO A 149 4.90 -5.23 0.93
CA PRO A 149 5.97 -6.21 0.97
C PRO A 149 6.74 -6.13 2.29
N GLY A 150 6.07 -6.46 3.41
CA GLY A 150 6.70 -6.42 4.73
C GLY A 150 7.95 -7.31 4.83
N GLY A 151 7.96 -8.41 4.06
CA GLY A 151 9.11 -9.26 3.80
C GLY A 151 8.74 -10.46 2.91
N PRO A 152 9.73 -11.22 2.40
CA PRO A 152 9.48 -12.33 1.48
C PRO A 152 8.57 -13.42 2.05
N ALA A 153 8.68 -13.69 3.36
CA ALA A 153 7.89 -14.70 4.05
C ALA A 153 6.38 -14.40 4.01
N ILE A 154 5.98 -13.13 4.14
CA ILE A 154 4.57 -12.72 4.07
C ILE A 154 4.03 -13.03 2.67
N LEU A 155 4.74 -12.60 1.62
CA LEU A 155 4.32 -12.80 0.23
C LEU A 155 4.23 -14.29 -0.13
N ASN A 156 5.21 -15.08 0.27
CA ASN A 156 5.23 -16.53 0.02
C ASN A 156 4.05 -17.23 0.68
N ASN A 157 3.75 -16.87 1.94
CA ASN A 157 2.65 -17.50 2.66
C ASN A 157 1.29 -17.07 2.12
N ILE A 158 1.10 -15.79 1.73
CA ILE A 158 -0.12 -15.32 1.07
C ILE A 158 -0.35 -16.09 -0.24
N GLN A 159 0.66 -16.15 -1.11
CA GLN A 159 0.58 -16.87 -2.38
C GLN A 159 0.19 -18.34 -2.17
N LYS A 160 0.85 -19.02 -1.23
CA LYS A 160 0.56 -20.43 -0.92
C LYS A 160 -0.84 -20.64 -0.36
N LYS A 161 -1.28 -19.80 0.58
CA LYS A 161 -2.58 -19.95 1.25
C LYS A 161 -3.74 -19.75 0.30
N LEU A 162 -3.65 -18.75 -0.58
CA LEU A 162 -4.72 -18.38 -1.50
C LEU A 162 -4.62 -19.09 -2.86
N GLY A 163 -3.58 -19.91 -3.08
CA GLY A 163 -3.37 -20.58 -4.36
C GLY A 163 -3.16 -19.59 -5.51
N LEU A 164 -2.46 -18.47 -5.26
CA LEU A 164 -2.20 -17.48 -6.29
C LEU A 164 -1.16 -18.00 -7.28
N ASN A 165 -1.38 -17.70 -8.57
CA ASN A 165 -0.41 -17.92 -9.63
C ASN A 165 0.89 -17.14 -9.33
N GLU A 166 2.02 -17.65 -9.82
CA GLU A 166 3.34 -17.09 -9.52
C GLU A 166 3.50 -15.62 -9.94
N ASP A 167 2.74 -15.20 -10.95
CA ASP A 167 2.79 -13.84 -11.51
C ASP A 167 2.00 -12.82 -10.69
N LYS A 168 1.04 -13.23 -9.85
CA LYS A 168 0.14 -12.30 -9.12
C LYS A 168 0.89 -11.31 -8.24
N LEU A 169 1.97 -11.75 -7.60
CA LEU A 169 2.77 -10.90 -6.69
C LEU A 169 4.04 -10.38 -7.36
N ARG A 170 4.18 -10.46 -8.69
CA ARG A 170 5.40 -10.06 -9.41
C ARG A 170 5.80 -8.61 -9.13
N ALA A 171 4.88 -7.65 -9.34
CA ALA A 171 5.17 -6.22 -9.11
C ALA A 171 5.56 -5.95 -7.65
N THR A 172 4.89 -6.62 -6.71
CA THR A 172 5.20 -6.53 -5.27
C THR A 172 6.61 -7.03 -4.96
N ARG A 173 7.00 -8.17 -5.54
CA ARG A 173 8.34 -8.76 -5.38
C ARG A 173 9.43 -7.92 -6.07
N GLU A 174 9.13 -7.31 -7.22
CA GLU A 174 10.06 -6.41 -7.93
C GLU A 174 10.36 -5.18 -7.07
N ILE A 175 9.34 -4.53 -6.50
CA ILE A 175 9.54 -3.40 -5.59
C ILE A 175 10.33 -3.81 -4.34
N LEU A 176 10.01 -4.95 -3.73
CA LEU A 176 10.76 -5.44 -2.58
C LEU A 176 12.23 -5.71 -2.91
N LYS A 177 12.52 -6.25 -4.10
CA LYS A 177 13.87 -6.56 -4.54
C LYS A 177 14.68 -5.29 -4.81
N GLU A 178 14.11 -4.34 -5.54
CA GLU A 178 14.83 -3.15 -5.99
C GLU A 178 14.94 -2.08 -4.90
N TYR A 179 13.92 -1.96 -4.04
CA TYR A 179 13.83 -0.89 -3.05
C TYR A 179 13.75 -1.37 -1.60
N GLY A 180 13.60 -2.66 -1.33
CA GLY A 180 13.38 -3.16 0.02
C GLY A 180 12.02 -2.75 0.60
N ASN A 181 11.89 -2.89 1.92
CA ASN A 181 10.70 -2.44 2.65
C ASN A 181 10.82 -0.94 2.97
N MET A 182 10.09 -0.13 2.20
CA MET A 182 9.96 1.32 2.33
C MET A 182 8.76 1.75 3.19
N LEU A 183 8.34 0.90 4.15
CA LEU A 183 7.18 1.12 5.01
C LEU A 183 5.90 1.38 4.19
N GLY A 184 5.06 2.33 4.62
CA GLY A 184 3.75 2.56 4.02
C GLY A 184 3.80 2.99 2.55
N VAL A 185 4.96 3.49 2.08
CA VAL A 185 5.13 3.99 0.71
C VAL A 185 5.16 2.86 -0.33
N CYS A 186 5.50 1.63 0.06
CA CYS A 186 5.64 0.51 -0.88
C CYS A 186 4.41 0.28 -1.77
N VAL A 187 3.19 0.36 -1.23
CA VAL A 187 1.98 0.07 -2.02
C VAL A 187 1.79 1.09 -3.16
N LEU A 188 2.28 2.32 -3.00
CA LEU A 188 2.23 3.34 -4.04
C LEU A 188 3.26 3.08 -5.15
N PHE A 189 4.48 2.63 -4.79
CA PHE A 189 5.47 2.17 -5.77
C PHE A 189 4.98 0.96 -6.56
N ILE A 190 4.36 -0.01 -5.90
CA ILE A 190 3.85 -1.22 -6.55
C ILE A 190 2.73 -0.85 -7.53
N MET A 191 1.85 0.09 -7.15
CA MET A 191 0.81 0.59 -8.04
C MET A 191 1.40 1.28 -9.29
N ASP A 192 2.42 2.13 -9.13
CA ASP A 192 3.06 2.79 -10.28
C ASP A 192 3.81 1.79 -11.17
N GLU A 193 4.54 0.86 -10.57
CA GLU A 193 5.25 -0.21 -11.28
C GLU A 193 4.30 -1.08 -12.09
N MET A 194 3.19 -1.51 -11.47
CA MET A 194 2.16 -2.30 -12.13
C MET A 194 1.58 -1.57 -13.34
N ARG A 195 1.22 -0.28 -13.17
CA ARG A 195 0.70 0.56 -14.26
C ARG A 195 1.72 0.68 -15.41
N ARG A 196 2.97 1.01 -15.08
CA ARG A 196 4.05 1.22 -16.04
C ARG A 196 4.32 -0.05 -16.85
N LYS A 197 4.50 -1.18 -16.17
CA LYS A 197 4.71 -2.49 -16.82
C LYS A 197 3.52 -2.92 -17.66
N SER A 198 2.29 -2.64 -17.21
CA SER A 198 1.08 -2.94 -17.98
C SER A 198 1.06 -2.18 -19.31
N ALA A 199 1.46 -0.90 -19.30
CA ALA A 199 1.58 -0.09 -20.52
C ALA A 199 2.72 -0.60 -21.43
N GLU A 200 3.90 -0.86 -20.88
CA GLU A 200 5.05 -1.39 -21.64
C GLU A 200 4.74 -2.73 -22.31
N GLN A 201 4.00 -3.59 -21.63
CA GLN A 201 3.60 -4.91 -22.12
C GLN A 201 2.31 -4.88 -22.96
N ARG A 202 1.80 -3.70 -23.28
CA ARG A 202 0.56 -3.49 -24.04
C ARG A 202 -0.63 -4.29 -23.50
N LYS A 203 -0.78 -4.35 -22.18
CA LYS A 203 -1.94 -4.99 -21.53
C LYS A 203 -3.21 -4.18 -21.81
N LYS A 204 -4.36 -4.82 -21.63
CA LYS A 204 -5.67 -4.18 -21.85
C LYS A 204 -5.97 -3.06 -20.84
N THR A 205 -5.46 -3.21 -19.61
CA THR A 205 -5.76 -2.31 -18.49
C THR A 205 -4.49 -2.00 -17.69
N THR A 206 -4.54 -0.95 -16.87
CA THR A 206 -3.47 -0.57 -15.92
C THR A 206 -3.23 -1.60 -14.82
N GLY A 207 -4.15 -2.56 -14.64
CA GLY A 207 -4.10 -3.63 -13.65
C GLY A 207 -3.71 -4.96 -14.29
N GLU A 208 -2.61 -4.98 -15.04
CA GLU A 208 -2.07 -6.19 -15.70
C GLU A 208 -3.02 -6.86 -16.71
N GLY A 209 -4.00 -6.11 -17.23
CA GLY A 209 -5.03 -6.62 -18.14
C GLY A 209 -6.28 -7.17 -17.45
N LEU A 210 -6.38 -7.02 -16.12
CA LEU A 210 -7.54 -7.41 -15.31
C LEU A 210 -8.34 -6.17 -14.88
N ASP A 211 -9.65 -6.32 -14.67
CA ASP A 211 -10.54 -5.21 -14.32
C ASP A 211 -10.49 -4.89 -12.82
N TRP A 212 -10.53 -5.92 -11.98
CA TRP A 212 -10.59 -5.80 -10.53
C TRP A 212 -9.25 -6.10 -9.87
N GLY A 213 -8.98 -5.45 -8.76
CA GLY A 213 -7.79 -5.73 -7.98
C GLY A 213 -7.92 -5.35 -6.52
N VAL A 214 -6.95 -5.83 -5.75
CA VAL A 214 -6.88 -5.63 -4.31
C VAL A 214 -5.56 -4.98 -3.92
N LEU A 215 -5.63 -3.99 -3.04
CA LEU A 215 -4.49 -3.42 -2.36
C LEU A 215 -4.58 -3.71 -0.86
N PHE A 216 -3.51 -4.33 -0.33
CA PHE A 216 -3.36 -4.62 1.09
C PHE A 216 -2.25 -3.80 1.73
N GLY A 217 -2.57 -3.10 2.83
CA GLY A 217 -1.61 -2.53 3.75
C GLY A 217 -1.56 -3.35 5.04
N PHE A 218 -0.36 -3.68 5.53
CA PHE A 218 -0.15 -4.41 6.79
C PHE A 218 0.68 -3.53 7.72
N GLY A 219 0.22 -3.28 8.96
CA GLY A 219 0.92 -2.36 9.88
C GLY A 219 0.70 -2.67 11.35
N PRO A 220 1.23 -1.83 12.27
CA PRO A 220 1.04 -1.99 13.72
C PRO A 220 -0.42 -2.23 14.12
N GLY A 221 -0.65 -3.14 15.06
CA GLY A 221 -1.99 -3.51 15.51
C GLY A 221 -2.11 -5.00 15.89
N LEU A 222 -1.97 -5.97 14.99
CA LEU A 222 -1.70 -5.93 13.55
C LEU A 222 -2.93 -5.43 12.77
N THR A 223 -2.78 -4.29 12.09
CA THR A 223 -3.84 -3.68 11.28
C THR A 223 -3.70 -4.11 9.83
N VAL A 224 -4.83 -4.48 9.20
CA VAL A 224 -4.94 -4.73 7.77
C VAL A 224 -5.87 -3.70 7.14
N GLU A 225 -5.34 -2.97 6.17
CA GLU A 225 -6.14 -2.13 5.26
C GLU A 225 -6.38 -2.92 3.98
N THR A 226 -7.63 -2.97 3.52
CA THR A 226 -8.03 -3.63 2.28
C THR A 226 -8.72 -2.62 1.39
N ILE A 227 -8.22 -2.46 0.16
CA ILE A 227 -8.79 -1.54 -0.81
C ILE A 227 -9.13 -2.31 -2.08
N VAL A 228 -10.37 -2.19 -2.52
CA VAL A 228 -10.81 -2.68 -3.82
C VAL A 228 -10.56 -1.61 -4.87
N LEU A 229 -9.86 -2.01 -5.92
CA LEU A 229 -9.48 -1.16 -7.04
C LEU A 229 -10.16 -1.65 -8.31
N HIS A 230 -10.49 -0.70 -9.19
CA HIS A 230 -10.89 -1.00 -10.57
C HIS A 230 -9.84 -0.39 -11.50
N SER A 231 -9.30 -1.17 -12.42
CA SER A 231 -8.31 -0.68 -13.39
C SER A 231 -8.95 0.21 -14.45
N ILE A 232 -8.10 0.91 -15.22
CA ILE A 232 -8.53 1.71 -16.36
C ILE A 232 -8.01 1.05 -17.64
N PRO A 233 -8.77 1.04 -18.75
CA PRO A 233 -8.25 0.67 -20.06
C PRO A 233 -6.99 1.45 -20.43
N ILE A 234 -6.03 0.77 -21.07
CA ILE A 234 -4.88 1.44 -21.68
C ILE A 234 -5.23 1.66 -23.15
N ASP A 235 -5.35 2.92 -23.56
CA ASP A 235 -5.54 3.27 -24.96
C ASP A 235 -4.26 2.92 -25.73
N HIS A 236 -4.32 1.87 -26.54
CA HIS A 236 -3.29 1.60 -27.55
C HIS A 236 -3.64 2.44 -28.77
N PRO A 237 -2.73 3.28 -29.30
CA PRO A 237 -2.96 3.86 -30.61
C PRO A 237 -3.18 2.71 -31.61
N ILE A 238 -4.32 2.73 -32.29
CA ILE A 238 -4.58 1.84 -33.42
C ILE A 238 -3.56 2.23 -34.48
N ILE A 239 -2.56 1.38 -34.70
CA ILE A 239 -1.73 1.45 -35.90
C ILE A 239 -2.57 0.73 -36.96
N ASP A 240 -3.33 1.50 -37.74
CA ASP A 240 -3.91 1.00 -38.97
C ASP A 240 -2.75 0.74 -39.94
N ASP A 241 -2.51 -0.54 -40.27
CA ASP A 241 -1.65 -0.98 -41.38
C ASP A 241 -2.43 -0.94 -42.71
#